data_AF-A0A4V2NEF2-F1
#
_entry.id   AF-A0A4V2NEF2-F1
#
_cell.length_a   1.000
_cell.length_b   1.000
_cell.length_c   1.000
_cell.angle_alpha   90.00
_cell.angle_beta   90.00
_cell.angle_gamma   90.00
#
_symmetry.space_group_name_H-M   'P 1'
#
loop_
_entity.id
_entity.type
_entity.pdbx_description
1 polymer ?
#
loop_
_entity_poly.entity_id
_entity_poly.type
_entity_poly.pdbx_seq_one_letter_code
_entity_poly.pdbx_strand_id
1 'polypeptide(L)' 'MKTILMLHGINHNMFGKRDPVQYGTITLAEIDARLQALGVELGVRVESFQTN' A
#
# COMPACT_ATOMS: atom_id res chain seq x y z
N MET A 1 1.08 15.10 -15.47
CA MET A 1 1.34 13.79 -14.83
C MET A 1 0.01 13.21 -14.40
N LYS A 2 -0.32 11.95 -14.73
CA LYS A 2 -1.58 11.34 -14.28
C LYS A 2 -1.48 11.01 -12.79
N THR A 3 -2.59 11.15 -12.07
CA THR A 3 -2.69 10.80 -10.64
C THR A 3 -3.61 9.60 -10.48
N ILE A 4 -3.17 8.62 -9.70
CA ILE A 4 -3.92 7.40 -9.36
C ILE A 4 -4.10 7.38 -7.84
N LEU A 5 -5.34 7.17 -7.39
CA LEU A 5 -5.66 7.00 -5.97
C LEU A 5 -5.89 5.51 -5.67
N MET A 6 -5.06 4.96 -4.78
CA MET A 6 -5.23 3.63 -4.22
C MET A 6 -6.10 3.70 -2.97
N LEU A 7 -7.23 3.01 -2.98
CA LEU A 7 -8.14 2.91 -1.84
C LEU A 7 -8.00 1.53 -1.20
N HIS A 8 -7.46 1.51 0.01
CA HIS A 8 -7.35 0.32 0.83
C HIS A 8 -8.63 0.11 1.65
N GLY A 9 -9.06 -1.15 1.78
CA GLY A 9 -10.29 -1.52 2.46
C GLY A 9 -10.18 -1.59 3.99
N ILE A 10 -11.27 -2.06 4.60
CA ILE A 10 -11.38 -2.29 6.05
C ILE A 10 -10.28 -3.24 6.55
N ASN A 11 -9.71 -2.92 7.71
CA ASN A 11 -8.66 -3.70 8.38
C ASN A 11 -7.33 -3.86 7.61
N HIS A 12 -7.16 -3.24 6.44
CA HIS A 12 -5.88 -3.31 5.70
C HIS A 12 -4.73 -2.63 6.46
N ASN A 13 -5.03 -1.70 7.37
CA ASN A 13 -4.07 -1.17 8.33
C ASN A 13 -3.43 -2.23 9.26
N MET A 14 -3.96 -3.45 9.30
CA MET A 14 -3.44 -4.60 10.06
C MET A 14 -2.51 -5.52 9.26
N PHE A 15 -2.27 -5.25 7.97
CA PHE A 15 -1.26 -5.99 7.19
C PHE A 15 0.11 -5.94 7.87
N GLY A 16 0.77 -7.10 7.92
CA GLY A 16 2.09 -7.28 8.55
C GLY A 16 2.11 -7.22 10.08
N LYS A 17 0.95 -7.07 10.73
CA LYS A 17 0.83 -6.94 12.20
C LYS A 17 0.23 -8.17 12.89
N ARG A 18 0.12 -9.29 12.16
CA ARG A 18 -0.41 -10.58 12.66
C ARG A 18 0.74 -11.58 12.82
N ASP A 19 0.40 -12.83 13.14
CA ASP A 19 1.39 -13.91 13.19
C ASP A 19 2.18 -13.98 11.86
N PRO A 20 3.50 -13.75 11.87
CA PRO A 20 4.28 -13.63 10.65
C PRO A 20 4.49 -14.97 9.94
N VAL A 21 4.44 -16.10 10.65
CA VAL A 21 4.59 -17.43 10.06
C VAL A 21 3.38 -17.77 9.21
N GLN A 22 2.18 -17.37 9.66
CA GLN A 22 0.93 -17.65 8.95
C GLN A 22 0.54 -16.57 7.94
N TYR A 23 0.76 -15.30 8.25
CA TYR A 23 0.22 -14.16 7.49
C TYR A 23 1.28 -13.31 6.77
N GLY A 24 2.56 -13.65 6.95
CA GLY A 24 3.67 -12.87 6.42
C GLY A 24 3.87 -11.54 7.14
N THR A 25 4.84 -10.77 6.66
CA THR A 25 5.32 -9.55 7.32
C THR A 25 5.04 -8.27 6.54
N ILE A 26 4.48 -8.37 5.33
CA ILE A 26 4.26 -7.20 4.47
C ILE A 26 3.24 -6.27 5.11
N THR A 27 3.64 -5.02 5.32
CA THR A 27 2.80 -3.98 5.89
C THR A 27 2.11 -3.14 4.81
N LEU A 28 1.04 -2.43 5.20
CA LEU A 28 0.39 -1.47 4.31
C LEU A 28 1.36 -0.37 3.83
N ALA A 29 2.26 0.09 4.71
CA ALA A 29 3.26 1.10 4.39
C ALA A 29 4.28 0.61 3.35
N GLU A 30 4.69 -0.66 3.41
CA GLU A 30 5.57 -1.25 2.39
C GLU A 30 4.88 -1.39 1.03
N ILE A 31 3.57 -1.70 1.03
CA ILE A 31 2.77 -1.73 -0.19
C ILE A 31 2.73 -0.32 -0.81
N ASP A 32 2.43 0.70 -0.01
CA ASP A 32 2.36 2.10 -0.47
C ASP A 32 3.72 2.57 -1.01
N ALA A 33 4.82 2.26 -0.34
CA ALA A 33 6.16 2.60 -0.80
C ALA A 33 6.50 1.96 -2.15
N ARG A 34 6.14 0.69 -2.35
CA ARG A 34 6.35 -0.01 -3.64
C ARG A 34 5.49 0.59 -4.75
N LEU A 35 4.24 0.93 -4.46
CA LEU A 35 3.34 1.60 -5.42
C LEU A 35 3.88 2.98 -5.82
N GLN A 36 4.39 3.76 -4.87
CA GLN A 36 5.00 5.06 -5.15
C GLN A 36 6.27 4.94 -5.99
N ALA A 37 7.16 3.99 -5.66
CA ALA A 37 8.38 3.73 -6.43
C ALA A 37 8.07 3.36 -7.89
N LEU A 38 7.11 2.45 -8.10
CA LEU A 38 6.65 2.08 -9.45
C LEU A 38 5.97 3.26 -10.15
N GLY A 39 5.21 4.09 -9.42
CA GLY A 39 4.61 5.30 -9.97
C GLY A 39 5.66 6.26 -10.53
N VAL A 40 6.75 6.48 -9.80
CA VAL A 40 7.89 7.29 -10.25
C VAL A 40 8.50 6.72 -11.52
N GLU A 41 8.76 5.40 -11.56
CA GLU A 41 9.30 4.71 -12.75
C GLU A 41 8.40 4.91 -13.99
N LEU A 42 7.08 4.85 -13.81
CA LEU A 42 6.09 4.96 -14.88
C LEU A 42 5.66 6.39 -15.20
N GLY A 43 6.20 7.40 -14.51
CA GLY A 43 5.83 8.81 -14.72
C GLY A 43 4.39 9.15 -14.30
N VAL A 44 3.88 8.51 -13.24
CA VAL A 44 2.56 8.79 -12.64
C VAL A 44 2.69 9.06 -11.14
N ARG A 45 1.76 9.84 -10.57
CA ARG A 45 1.65 10.02 -9.12
C ARG A 45 0.71 8.96 -8.56
N VAL A 46 1.12 8.28 -7.49
CA VAL A 46 0.24 7.40 -6.73
C VAL A 46 0.02 7.98 -5.34
N GLU A 47 -1.25 8.13 -4.96
CA GLU A 47 -1.68 8.47 -3.60
C GLU A 47 -2.40 7.28 -3.00
N SER A 48 -2.36 7.16 -1.67
CA SER A 48 -2.96 6.04 -0.96
C SER A 48 -3.81 6.54 0.19
N PHE A 49 -4.99 5.95 0.36
CA PHE A 49 -5.91 6.24 1.44
C PHE A 49 -6.47 4.93 2.00
N GLN A 50 -6.64 4.87 3.32
CA GLN A 50 -7.23 3.75 4.03
C GLN A 50 -8.19 4.26 5.09
N THR A 51 -9.32 3.58 5.26
CA THR A 51 -10.25 3.76 6.38
C THR A 51 -10.85 2.42 6.78
N ASN A 52 -11.38 2.36 8.01
CA ASN A 52 -12.15 1.22 8.52
C ASN A 52 -13.64 1.44 8.33
#